data_AF-G0NT66-F1
#
_entry.id   AF-G0NT66-F1
#
_cell.length_a   1.000
_cell.length_b   1.000
_cell.length_c   1.000
_cell.angle_alpha   90.00
_cell.angle_beta   90.00
_cell.angle_gamma   90.00
#
_symmetry.space_group_name_H-M   'P 1'
#
loop_
_entity.id
_entity.type
_entity.pdbx_description
1 polymer ?
#
loop_
_entity_poly.entity_id
_entity_poly.type
_entity_poly.pdbx_seq_one_letter_code
_entity_poly.pdbx_strand_id
1 'polypeptide(L)'
;MFRSEDEGAEEGRCTKYKPTMRLASIVVATIILICEVSLAVFEYIHCRLDGNPLSAVFAGIFTVHSIFTTFYIIGAFRLIECFMVPWLTLQLIFLTTFALFVIVWWIATLLSIFNLVQYYHTTSDQGLTNAEFFVLTGVILTVVLLISIKLSHILYKGFVSARNQNMARYRITEAVQRKDSVLKPSYV
;
A
#
# COMPACT_ATOMS: atom_id res chain seq x y z
N MET A 1 -3.71 -45.88 23.92
CA MET A 1 -2.54 -45.89 24.81
C MET A 1 -1.32 -45.60 23.95
N PHE A 2 -0.52 -44.63 24.37
CA PHE A 2 0.73 -44.10 23.80
C PHE A 2 0.72 -43.27 22.50
N ARG A 3 0.90 -41.98 22.79
CA ARG A 3 1.46 -40.87 22.02
C ARG A 3 3.00 -40.99 22.01
N SER A 4 3.62 -40.59 20.91
CA SER A 4 4.99 -40.08 20.82
C SER A 4 4.94 -39.02 19.69
N GLU A 5 4.77 -37.73 19.96
CA GLU A 5 5.81 -36.80 20.45
C GLU A 5 7.09 -36.92 19.63
N ASP A 6 7.14 -36.20 18.49
CA ASP A 6 8.27 -35.31 18.13
C ASP A 6 8.10 -34.64 16.74
N GLU A 7 6.92 -34.08 16.45
CA GLU A 7 6.77 -33.06 15.37
C GLU A 7 6.18 -31.74 15.92
N GLY A 8 6.35 -31.50 17.23
CA GLY A 8 5.79 -30.34 17.94
C GLY A 8 6.77 -29.20 18.25
N ALA A 9 8.01 -29.26 17.76
CA ALA A 9 9.10 -28.42 18.28
C ALA A 9 9.53 -27.22 17.39
N GLU A 10 8.87 -26.95 16.26
CA GLU A 10 9.10 -25.71 15.49
C GLU A 10 7.86 -24.82 15.27
N GLU A 11 6.65 -25.26 15.64
CA GLU A 11 5.43 -24.44 15.49
C GLU A 11 5.20 -23.43 16.65
N GLY A 12 6.05 -23.45 17.68
CA GLY A 12 5.80 -22.78 18.95
C GLY A 12 6.37 -21.35 19.13
N ARG A 13 7.27 -20.87 18.27
CA ARG A 13 8.10 -19.68 18.61
C ARG A 13 7.76 -18.35 17.91
N CYS A 14 6.67 -18.27 17.14
CA CYS A 14 6.29 -17.03 16.43
C CYS A 14 4.79 -16.67 16.45
N THR A 15 4.01 -17.18 17.39
CA THR A 15 2.55 -16.92 17.45
C THR A 15 2.18 -15.64 18.20
N LYS A 16 3.15 -14.93 18.80
CA LYS A 16 2.92 -13.70 19.59
C LYS A 16 2.91 -12.38 18.77
N TYR A 17 2.98 -12.46 17.44
CA TYR A 17 2.90 -11.31 16.51
C TYR A 17 1.50 -11.10 15.88
N LYS A 18 0.46 -11.79 16.38
CA LYS A 18 -0.83 -11.93 15.66
C LYS A 18 -1.79 -10.72 15.69
N PRO A 19 -1.77 -9.77 16.67
CA PRO A 19 -2.59 -8.56 16.58
C PRO A 19 -1.81 -7.29 16.17
N THR A 20 -0.47 -7.30 16.26
CA THR A 20 0.36 -6.10 16.04
C THR A 20 0.46 -5.69 14.59
N MET A 21 0.55 -6.65 13.65
CA MET A 21 0.68 -6.32 12.22
C MET A 21 -0.56 -5.69 11.61
N ARG A 22 -1.76 -6.12 12.04
CA ARG A 22 -3.03 -5.49 11.62
C ARG A 22 -3.14 -4.06 12.17
N LEU A 23 -2.74 -3.84 13.43
CA LEU A 23 -2.72 -2.49 13.99
C LEU A 23 -1.71 -1.61 13.24
N ALA A 24 -0.51 -2.11 12.99
CA ALA A 24 0.52 -1.40 12.24
C ALA A 24 0.04 -1.04 10.83
N SER A 25 -0.63 -1.94 10.12
CA SER A 25 -1.18 -1.65 8.80
C SER A 25 -2.31 -0.61 8.86
N ILE A 26 -3.16 -0.65 9.87
CA ILE A 26 -4.20 0.38 10.08
C ILE A 26 -3.54 1.73 10.33
N VAL A 27 -2.56 1.81 11.23
CA VAL A 27 -1.84 3.06 11.54
C VAL A 27 -1.17 3.62 10.29
N VAL A 28 -0.46 2.78 9.51
CA VAL A 28 0.17 3.20 8.26
C VAL A 28 -0.88 3.67 7.25
N ALA A 29 -1.98 2.95 7.08
CA ALA A 29 -3.07 3.36 6.18
C ALA A 29 -3.73 4.68 6.62
N THR A 30 -3.86 4.92 7.93
CA THR A 30 -4.38 6.19 8.46
C THR A 30 -3.42 7.34 8.17
N ILE A 31 -2.11 7.14 8.34
CA ILE A 31 -1.10 8.16 7.98
C ILE A 31 -1.19 8.48 6.48
N ILE A 32 -1.25 7.45 5.63
CA ILE A 32 -1.42 7.60 4.18
C ILE A 32 -2.69 8.38 3.85
N LEU A 33 -3.82 8.04 4.49
CA LEU A 33 -5.09 8.74 4.29
C LEU A 33 -4.98 10.23 4.63
N ILE A 34 -4.34 10.56 5.75
CA ILE A 34 -4.13 11.97 6.15
C ILE A 34 -3.31 12.69 5.08
N CYS A 35 -2.22 12.09 4.62
CA CYS A 35 -1.39 12.65 3.56
C CYS A 35 -2.16 12.87 2.25
N GLU A 36 -2.96 11.89 1.82
CA GLU A 36 -3.77 11.96 0.60
C GLU A 36 -4.81 13.08 0.67
N VAL A 37 -5.50 13.20 1.81
CA VAL A 37 -6.47 14.29 2.02
C VAL A 37 -5.77 15.64 2.05
N SER A 38 -4.62 15.75 2.73
CA SER A 38 -3.83 16.98 2.73
C SER A 38 -3.36 17.38 1.32
N LEU A 39 -2.90 16.42 0.51
CA LEU A 39 -2.50 16.65 -0.87
C LEU A 39 -3.69 17.03 -1.75
N ALA A 40 -4.83 16.38 -1.60
CA ALA A 40 -6.06 16.73 -2.34
C ALA A 40 -6.50 18.17 -2.04
N VAL A 41 -6.47 18.57 -0.76
CA VAL A 41 -6.80 19.94 -0.35
C VAL A 41 -5.78 20.95 -0.89
N PHE A 42 -4.49 20.63 -0.81
CA PHE A 42 -3.42 21.48 -1.34
C PHE A 42 -3.59 21.73 -2.84
N GLU A 43 -3.76 20.66 -3.64
CA GLU A 43 -3.97 20.76 -5.08
C GLU A 43 -5.27 21.48 -5.44
N TYR A 44 -6.34 21.28 -4.65
CA TYR A 44 -7.59 22.02 -4.84
C TYR A 44 -7.41 23.53 -4.60
N ILE A 45 -6.67 23.91 -3.55
CA ILE A 45 -6.37 25.33 -3.27
C ILE A 45 -5.54 25.93 -4.40
N HIS A 46 -4.49 25.23 -4.87
CA HIS A 46 -3.67 25.69 -6.00
C HIS A 46 -4.47 25.81 -7.28
N CYS A 47 -5.34 24.84 -7.59
CA CYS A 47 -6.24 24.92 -8.74
C CYS A 47 -7.12 26.17 -8.69
N ARG A 48 -7.62 26.53 -7.50
CA ARG A 48 -8.50 27.68 -7.33
C ARG A 48 -7.76 29.02 -7.44
N LEU A 49 -6.53 29.10 -6.95
CA LEU A 49 -5.73 30.32 -6.92
C LEU A 49 -5.02 30.57 -8.26
N ASP A 50 -4.39 29.54 -8.82
CA ASP A 50 -3.54 29.66 -10.02
C ASP A 50 -4.30 29.31 -11.31
N GLY A 51 -5.53 28.79 -11.22
CA GLY A 51 -6.35 28.40 -12.36
C GLY A 51 -5.77 27.23 -13.17
N ASN A 52 -4.81 26.49 -12.61
CA ASN A 52 -4.12 25.41 -13.32
C ASN A 52 -5.00 24.14 -13.40
N PRO A 53 -5.43 23.71 -14.60
CA PRO A 53 -6.28 22.52 -14.75
C PRO A 53 -5.57 21.22 -14.35
N LEU A 54 -4.23 21.17 -14.38
CA LEU A 54 -3.48 20.00 -13.92
C LEU A 54 -3.68 19.75 -12.42
N SER A 55 -3.72 20.80 -11.61
CA SER A 55 -3.98 20.67 -10.16
C SER A 55 -5.38 20.12 -9.87
N ALA A 56 -6.38 20.42 -10.70
CA ALA A 56 -7.70 19.80 -10.59
C ALA A 56 -7.65 18.28 -10.78
N VAL A 57 -6.85 17.82 -11.74
CA VAL A 57 -6.68 16.38 -12.02
C VAL A 57 -5.99 15.70 -10.84
N PHE A 58 -4.93 16.28 -10.30
CA PHE A 58 -4.24 15.72 -9.12
C PHE A 58 -5.14 15.70 -7.87
N ALA A 59 -5.90 16.77 -7.62
CA ALA A 59 -6.89 16.79 -6.54
C ALA A 59 -7.93 15.66 -6.68
N GLY A 60 -8.41 15.42 -7.91
CA GLY A 60 -9.32 14.31 -8.21
C GLY A 60 -8.70 12.94 -7.94
N ILE A 61 -7.45 12.73 -8.39
CA ILE A 61 -6.71 11.48 -8.16
C ILE A 61 -6.54 11.21 -6.67
N PHE A 62 -6.05 12.18 -5.89
CA PHE A 62 -5.85 12.02 -4.45
C PHE A 62 -7.16 11.80 -3.70
N THR A 63 -8.25 12.46 -4.13
CA THR A 63 -9.59 12.23 -3.56
C THR A 63 -10.05 10.79 -3.80
N VAL A 64 -9.96 10.28 -5.03
CA VAL A 64 -10.33 8.90 -5.34
C VAL A 64 -9.47 7.91 -4.56
N HIS A 65 -8.16 8.15 -4.48
CA HIS A 65 -7.24 7.31 -3.72
C HIS A 65 -7.62 7.25 -2.23
N SER A 66 -7.97 8.41 -1.63
CA SER A 66 -8.39 8.49 -0.22
C SER A 66 -9.65 7.69 0.10
N ILE A 67 -10.58 7.56 -0.85
CA ILE A 67 -11.78 6.72 -0.71
C ILE A 67 -11.37 5.24 -0.62
N PHE A 68 -10.48 4.79 -1.51
CA PHE A 68 -9.97 3.41 -1.46
C PHE A 68 -9.16 3.15 -0.18
N THR A 69 -8.35 4.11 0.28
CA THR A 69 -7.60 4.01 1.53
C THR A 69 -8.56 3.89 2.72
N THR A 70 -9.67 4.61 2.69
CA THR A 70 -10.73 4.50 3.69
C THR A 70 -11.38 3.11 3.69
N PHE A 71 -11.69 2.55 2.51
CA PHE A 71 -12.19 1.18 2.40
C PHE A 71 -11.19 0.15 2.92
N TYR A 72 -9.90 0.34 2.67
CA TYR A 72 -8.85 -0.51 3.23
C TYR A 72 -8.88 -0.49 4.77
N ILE A 73 -8.98 0.69 5.39
CA ILE A 73 -9.06 0.83 6.86
C ILE A 73 -10.32 0.13 7.39
N ILE A 74 -11.49 0.38 6.79
CA ILE A 74 -12.75 -0.26 7.19
C ILE A 74 -12.66 -1.77 7.06
N GLY A 75 -12.12 -2.28 5.95
CA GLY A 75 -11.90 -3.69 5.70
C GLY A 75 -10.98 -4.32 6.73
N ALA A 76 -9.90 -3.65 7.11
CA ALA A 76 -8.97 -4.10 8.14
C ALA A 76 -9.63 -4.18 9.53
N PHE A 77 -10.48 -3.20 9.90
CA PHE A 77 -11.22 -3.21 11.16
C PHE A 77 -12.31 -4.28 11.21
N ARG A 78 -13.09 -4.39 10.13
CA ARG A 78 -14.24 -5.30 10.04
C ARG A 78 -13.87 -6.72 9.62
N LEU A 79 -12.60 -6.97 9.27
CA LEU A 79 -12.11 -8.24 8.71
C LEU A 79 -12.82 -8.61 7.39
N ILE A 80 -13.12 -7.60 6.56
CA ILE A 80 -13.77 -7.78 5.26
C ILE A 80 -12.73 -7.63 4.16
N GLU A 81 -12.29 -8.76 3.62
CA GLU A 81 -11.24 -8.83 2.59
C GLU A 81 -11.62 -8.04 1.32
N CYS A 82 -12.90 -8.11 0.92
CA CYS A 82 -13.41 -7.45 -0.30
C CYS A 82 -13.21 -5.92 -0.31
N PHE A 83 -13.11 -5.28 0.87
CA PHE A 83 -12.85 -3.84 0.94
C PHE A 83 -11.36 -3.50 0.90
N MET A 84 -10.48 -4.44 1.24
CA MET A 84 -9.03 -4.24 1.24
C MET A 84 -8.40 -4.51 -0.12
N VAL A 85 -8.95 -5.47 -0.88
CA VAL A 85 -8.40 -5.91 -2.17
C VAL A 85 -8.32 -4.78 -3.21
N PRO A 86 -9.36 -3.95 -3.44
CA PRO A 86 -9.30 -2.91 -4.47
C PRO A 86 -8.15 -1.93 -4.26
N TRP A 87 -7.91 -1.51 -3.01
CA TRP A 87 -6.81 -0.62 -2.67
C TRP A 87 -5.44 -1.29 -2.89
N LEU A 88 -5.28 -2.55 -2.48
CA LEU A 88 -4.02 -3.30 -2.71
C LEU A 88 -3.72 -3.47 -4.20
N THR A 89 -4.75 -3.73 -5.02
CA THR A 89 -4.60 -3.83 -6.47
C THR A 89 -4.18 -2.50 -7.08
N LEU A 90 -4.82 -1.39 -6.67
CA LEU A 90 -4.47 -0.05 -7.13
C LEU A 90 -3.03 0.31 -6.74
N GLN A 91 -2.64 0.03 -5.50
CA GLN A 91 -1.29 0.23 -5.00
C GLN A 91 -0.26 -0.60 -5.78
N LEU A 92 -0.59 -1.85 -6.13
CA LEU A 92 0.30 -2.71 -6.92
C LEU A 92 0.51 -2.14 -8.33
N ILE A 93 -0.56 -1.71 -9.00
CA ILE A 93 -0.48 -1.08 -10.33
C ILE A 93 0.35 0.21 -10.27
N PHE A 94 0.14 1.03 -9.24
CA PHE A 94 0.94 2.24 -9.03
C PHE A 94 2.42 1.88 -8.82
N LEU A 95 2.72 0.90 -7.98
CA LEU A 95 4.10 0.51 -7.69
C LEU A 95 4.82 -0.05 -8.92
N THR A 96 4.15 -0.86 -9.74
CA THR A 96 4.76 -1.42 -10.97
C THR A 96 4.96 -0.34 -12.03
N THR A 97 3.99 0.54 -12.23
CA THR A 97 4.13 1.66 -13.19
C THR A 97 5.21 2.65 -12.72
N PHE A 98 5.25 2.96 -11.43
CA PHE A 98 6.29 3.83 -10.87
C PHE A 98 7.68 3.19 -10.95
N ALA A 99 7.82 1.89 -10.68
CA ALA A 99 9.10 1.19 -10.84
C ALA A 99 9.59 1.23 -12.30
N LEU A 100 8.69 1.02 -13.27
CA LEU A 100 9.03 1.16 -14.70
C LEU A 100 9.44 2.60 -15.04
N PHE A 101 8.75 3.60 -14.51
CA PHE A 101 9.12 5.00 -14.68
C PHE A 101 10.52 5.29 -14.14
N VAL A 102 10.87 4.79 -12.95
CA VAL A 102 12.23 4.93 -12.39
C VAL A 102 13.28 4.29 -13.29
N ILE A 103 13.00 3.11 -13.87
CA ILE A 103 13.92 2.46 -14.81
C ILE A 103 14.11 3.34 -16.06
N VAL A 104 13.03 3.83 -16.65
CA VAL A 104 13.09 4.73 -17.82
C VAL A 104 13.85 6.01 -17.48
N TRP A 105 13.67 6.56 -16.27
CA TRP A 105 14.40 7.74 -15.81
C TRP A 105 15.90 7.50 -15.70
N TRP A 106 16.32 6.34 -15.16
CA TRP A 106 17.74 5.98 -15.11
C TRP A 106 18.34 5.77 -16.50
N ILE A 107 17.58 5.20 -17.45
CA ILE A 107 18.01 5.13 -18.85
C ILE A 107 18.19 6.54 -19.42
N ALA A 108 17.24 7.45 -19.20
CA ALA A 108 17.35 8.85 -19.63
C ALA A 108 18.56 9.56 -18.97
N THR A 109 18.85 9.26 -17.71
CA THR A 109 20.02 9.78 -16.99
C THR A 109 21.32 9.33 -17.64
N LEU A 110 21.43 8.04 -18.01
CA LEU A 110 22.59 7.52 -18.74
C LEU A 110 22.75 8.20 -20.10
N LEU A 111 21.66 8.41 -20.84
CA LEU A 111 21.69 9.11 -22.12
C LEU A 111 22.06 10.60 -21.98
N SER A 112 21.64 11.24 -20.88
CA SER A 112 21.98 12.63 -20.55
C SER A 112 23.48 12.82 -20.27
N ILE A 113 24.14 11.83 -19.64
CA ILE A 113 25.61 11.85 -19.43
C ILE A 113 26.37 11.87 -20.76
N PHE A 114 25.86 11.20 -21.79
CA PHE A 114 26.42 11.25 -23.15
C PHE A 114 25.92 12.45 -23.97
N ASN A 115 25.16 13.36 -23.35
CA ASN A 115 24.57 14.54 -23.98
C ASN A 115 23.56 14.20 -25.11
N LEU A 116 22.97 12.99 -25.11
CA LEU A 116 21.91 12.59 -26.05
C LEU A 116 20.52 13.09 -25.63
N VAL A 117 20.34 13.46 -24.36
CA VAL A 117 19.07 13.95 -23.81
C VAL A 117 19.34 15.24 -23.04
N GLN A 118 18.69 16.33 -23.43
CA GLN A 118 18.86 17.65 -22.83
C GLN A 118 17.57 18.13 -22.17
N TYR A 119 17.65 18.52 -20.91
CA TYR A 119 16.60 19.28 -20.25
C TYR A 119 16.69 20.74 -20.69
N TYR A 120 15.67 21.24 -21.39
CA TYR A 120 15.59 22.64 -21.80
C TYR A 120 15.27 23.49 -20.56
N HIS A 121 16.29 24.03 -19.88
CA HIS A 121 16.10 25.15 -18.94
C HIS A 121 16.73 26.43 -19.50
N THR A 122 15.89 27.45 -19.59
CA THR A 122 16.19 28.83 -20.00
C THR A 122 17.11 29.55 -19.00
N THR A 123 18.27 29.96 -19.49
CA THR A 123 19.05 31.17 -19.10
C THR A 123 18.92 31.68 -17.67
N SER A 124 19.43 30.94 -16.69
CA SER A 124 19.99 31.56 -15.48
C SER A 124 21.16 30.70 -15.00
N ASP A 125 22.36 31.28 -14.94
CA ASP A 125 23.63 30.61 -14.65
C ASP A 125 23.80 30.15 -13.17
N GLN A 126 22.68 29.88 -12.48
CA GLN A 126 22.64 29.41 -11.10
C GLN A 126 21.95 28.04 -10.92
N GLY A 127 21.60 27.35 -12.02
CA GLY A 127 20.93 26.05 -11.99
C GLY A 127 21.89 24.86 -11.97
N LEU A 128 21.41 23.68 -11.52
CA LEU A 128 22.13 22.41 -11.66
C LEU A 128 22.43 22.15 -13.14
N THR A 129 23.58 21.52 -13.41
CA THR A 129 23.84 21.01 -14.76
C THR A 129 22.79 19.95 -15.12
N ASN A 130 22.54 19.77 -16.42
CA ASN A 130 21.57 18.79 -16.92
C ASN A 130 21.82 17.37 -16.35
N ALA A 131 23.08 16.92 -16.31
CA ALA A 131 23.44 15.64 -15.73
C ALA A 131 23.15 15.57 -14.21
N GLU A 132 23.51 16.62 -13.46
CA GLU A 132 23.24 16.69 -12.02
C GLU A 132 21.73 16.70 -11.72
N PHE A 133 20.93 17.38 -12.53
CA PHE A 133 19.47 17.39 -12.40
C PHE A 133 18.87 15.99 -12.61
N PHE A 134 19.27 15.29 -13.67
CA PHE A 134 18.81 13.93 -13.95
C PHE A 134 19.23 12.95 -12.85
N VAL A 135 20.47 13.03 -12.37
CA VAL A 135 21.00 12.20 -11.28
C VAL A 135 20.26 12.49 -9.97
N LEU A 136 20.13 13.76 -9.58
CA LEU A 136 19.45 14.14 -8.33
C LEU A 136 18.00 13.67 -8.32
N THR A 137 17.28 13.91 -9.42
CA THR A 137 15.89 13.48 -9.56
C THR A 137 15.79 11.95 -9.55
N GLY A 138 16.72 11.24 -10.21
CA GLY A 138 16.78 9.78 -10.22
C GLY A 138 17.01 9.18 -8.84
N VAL A 139 17.89 9.78 -8.04
CA VAL A 139 18.11 9.39 -6.64
C VAL A 139 16.85 9.59 -5.81
N ILE A 140 16.21 10.77 -5.90
CA ILE A 140 14.96 11.06 -5.19
C ILE A 140 13.87 10.05 -5.55
N LEU A 141 13.65 9.80 -6.85
CA LEU A 141 12.67 8.84 -7.33
C LEU A 141 12.95 7.42 -6.81
N THR A 142 14.22 7.02 -6.74
CA THR A 142 14.62 5.71 -6.21
C THR A 142 14.35 5.61 -4.71
N VAL A 143 14.63 6.65 -3.93
CA VAL A 143 14.31 6.70 -2.49
C VAL A 143 12.80 6.61 -2.27
N VAL A 144 12.01 7.37 -3.03
CA VAL A 144 10.53 7.32 -2.98
C VAL A 144 10.02 5.92 -3.32
N LEU A 145 10.59 5.27 -4.33
CA LEU A 145 10.23 3.89 -4.71
C LEU A 145 10.50 2.92 -3.55
N LEU A 146 11.68 2.97 -2.93
CA LEU A 146 12.03 2.09 -1.81
C LEU A 146 11.10 2.27 -0.62
N ILE A 147 10.77 3.51 -0.26
CA ILE A 147 9.80 3.83 0.80
C ILE A 147 8.43 3.24 0.44
N SER A 148 7.98 3.45 -0.80
CA SER A 148 6.69 2.97 -1.30
C SER A 148 6.58 1.44 -1.26
N ILE A 149 7.65 0.71 -1.63
CA ILE A 149 7.72 -0.76 -1.51
C ILE A 149 7.57 -1.18 -0.04
N LYS A 150 8.28 -0.52 0.88
CA LYS A 150 8.24 -0.87 2.32
C LYS A 150 6.85 -0.64 2.92
N LEU A 151 6.21 0.49 2.62
CA LEU A 151 4.84 0.78 3.06
C LEU A 151 3.85 -0.24 2.49
N SER A 152 3.94 -0.53 1.19
CA SER A 152 3.08 -1.51 0.51
C SER A 152 3.21 -2.90 1.13
N HIS A 153 4.43 -3.30 1.50
CA HIS A 153 4.69 -4.58 2.16
C HIS A 153 4.07 -4.67 3.57
N ILE A 154 4.11 -3.59 4.35
CA ILE A 154 3.45 -3.54 5.67
C ILE A 154 1.93 -3.72 5.51
N LEU A 155 1.34 -3.04 4.54
CA LEU A 155 -0.09 -3.08 4.26
C LEU A 155 -0.53 -4.45 3.71
N TYR A 156 0.29 -5.07 2.87
CA TYR A 156 0.06 -6.44 2.45
C TYR A 156 0.10 -7.43 3.63
N LYS A 157 1.09 -7.33 4.52
CA LYS A 157 1.15 -8.15 5.74
C LYS A 157 -0.07 -7.92 6.65
N GLY A 158 -0.55 -6.68 6.73
CA GLY A 158 -1.80 -6.33 7.40
C GLY A 158 -3.00 -7.07 6.85
N PHE A 159 -3.14 -7.10 5.52
CA PHE A 159 -4.19 -7.84 4.83
C PHE A 159 -4.11 -9.35 5.10
N VAL A 160 -2.93 -9.96 4.96
CA VAL A 160 -2.73 -11.39 5.25
C VAL A 160 -3.12 -11.70 6.70
N SER A 161 -2.77 -10.83 7.64
CA SER A 161 -3.17 -10.97 9.04
C SER A 161 -4.69 -10.89 9.22
N ALA A 162 -5.37 -9.96 8.54
CA ALA A 162 -6.83 -9.82 8.61
C ALA A 162 -7.54 -11.05 8.02
N ARG A 163 -7.09 -11.53 6.85
CA ARG A 163 -7.59 -12.75 6.21
C ARG A 163 -7.45 -13.98 7.09
N ASN A 164 -6.27 -14.17 7.70
CA ASN A 164 -6.03 -15.30 8.59
C ASN A 164 -6.94 -15.27 9.83
N GLN A 165 -7.19 -14.08 10.39
CA GLN A 165 -8.13 -13.93 11.51
C GLN A 165 -9.58 -14.19 11.10
N ASN A 166 -9.98 -13.76 9.90
CA ASN A 166 -11.31 -14.01 9.35
C ASN A 166 -11.55 -15.51 9.16
N MET A 167 -10.61 -16.21 8.51
CA MET A 167 -10.67 -17.67 8.31
C MET A 167 -10.70 -18.44 9.64
N ALA A 168 -9.94 -17.99 10.65
CA ALA A 168 -9.97 -18.59 11.97
C ALA A 168 -11.34 -18.43 12.64
N ARG A 169 -11.98 -17.25 12.53
CA ARG A 169 -13.35 -17.03 13.03
C ARG A 169 -14.35 -17.94 12.32
N TYR A 170 -14.27 -18.03 11.00
CA TYR A 170 -15.16 -18.87 10.21
C TYR A 170 -15.10 -20.35 10.65
N ARG A 171 -13.90 -20.91 10.81
CA ARG A 171 -13.71 -22.29 11.28
C ARG A 171 -14.30 -22.54 12.68
N ILE A 172 -14.19 -21.57 13.58
CA ILE A 172 -14.78 -21.69 14.92
C ILE A 172 -16.32 -21.67 14.83
N THR A 173 -16.88 -20.75 14.05
CA THR A 173 -18.33 -20.67 13.84
C THR A 173 -18.88 -21.96 13.20
N GLU A 174 -18.19 -22.50 12.21
CA GLU A 174 -18.55 -23.76 11.56
C GLU A 174 -18.47 -24.93 12.56
N ALA A 175 -17.44 -24.99 13.39
CA ALA A 175 -17.31 -26.02 14.42
C ALA A 175 -18.41 -25.94 15.49
N VAL A 176 -18.85 -24.73 15.86
CA VAL A 176 -19.99 -24.53 16.78
C VAL A 176 -21.29 -24.97 16.11
N GLN A 177 -21.56 -24.51 14.89
CA GLN A 177 -22.76 -24.91 14.13
C GLN A 177 -22.84 -26.43 13.92
N ARG A 178 -21.71 -27.09 13.67
CA ARG A 178 -21.66 -28.55 13.52
C ARG A 178 -21.95 -29.28 14.83
N LYS A 179 -21.53 -28.74 15.97
CA LYS A 179 -21.90 -29.30 17.28
C LYS A 179 -23.39 -29.11 17.56
N ASP A 180 -23.93 -27.93 17.26
CA ASP A 180 -25.35 -27.63 17.48
C ASP A 180 -26.29 -28.41 16.54
N SER A 181 -25.87 -28.68 15.31
CA SER A 181 -26.64 -29.49 14.36
C SER A 181 -26.66 -30.98 14.72
N VAL A 182 -25.57 -31.51 15.30
CA VAL A 182 -25.52 -32.88 15.84
C VAL A 182 -26.38 -33.03 17.10
N LEU A 183 -26.62 -31.94 17.84
CA LEU A 183 -27.39 -31.92 19.09
C LEU A 183 -28.90 -31.69 18.92
N LYS A 184 -29.41 -31.45 17.70
CA LYS A 184 -30.86 -31.43 17.46
C LYS A 184 -31.35 -32.87 17.20
N PRO A 185 -32.10 -33.52 18.11
CA PRO A 185 -32.80 -34.74 17.76
C PRO A 185 -33.84 -34.37 16.71
N SER A 186 -33.88 -35.11 15.61
CA SER A 186 -35.02 -35.07 14.69
C SER A 186 -36.22 -35.64 15.46
N TYR A 187 -37.00 -34.77 16.09
CA TYR A 187 -38.33 -35.15 16.52
C TYR A 187 -39.20 -35.26 15.26
N VAL A 188 -39.41 -36.51 14.85
CA VAL A 188 -40.48 -36.96 13.96
C VAL A 188 -41.81 -36.78 14.68
#